data_AF-A0A2X4ULE7-F1
#
_entry.id   AF-A0A2X4ULE7-F1
#
_cell.length_a   1.000
_cell.length_b   1.000
_cell.length_c   1.000
_cell.angle_alpha   90.00
_cell.angle_beta   90.00
_cell.angle_gamma   90.00
#
_symmetry.space_group_name_H-M   'P 1'
#
loop_
_entity.id
_entity.type
_entity.pdbx_description
1 polymer ?
#
loop_
_entity_poly.entity_id
_entity_poly.type
_entity_poly.pdbx_seq_one_letter_code
_entity_poly.pdbx_strand_id
1 'polypeptide(L)'
;MNFKMTALSACLMALSFASTAQAANGLTGCAAKQHEVEQQIEQAKKYGNSNRVAGLETALKEIKDHCTDATLKVQREQDVAEKKAKVAERRQELQEAQADGRSDKIAKKQKKLDEALEELKEAEAELLR
;
A
#
# COMPACT_ATOMS: atom_id res chain seq x y z
N MET A 1 -1.31 45.89 7.26
CA MET A 1 -2.70 45.65 6.84
C MET A 1 -2.67 45.02 5.45
N ASN A 2 -3.39 43.90 5.28
CA ASN A 2 -3.59 43.10 4.07
C ASN A 2 -2.46 42.12 3.66
N PHE A 3 -2.54 40.89 4.17
CA PHE A 3 -2.20 39.72 3.35
C PHE A 3 -3.34 38.70 3.45
N LYS A 4 -3.73 38.21 2.28
CA LYS A 4 -5.03 37.62 1.99
C LYS A 4 -5.21 36.25 2.65
N MET A 5 -6.38 36.06 3.24
CA MET A 5 -6.94 34.77 3.64
C MET A 5 -7.14 33.91 2.39
N THR A 6 -6.31 32.88 2.25
CA THR A 6 -6.58 31.77 1.31
C THR A 6 -6.70 30.51 2.16
N ALA A 7 -7.95 30.11 2.37
CA ALA A 7 -8.28 28.81 2.92
C ALA A 7 -7.87 27.75 1.88
N LEU A 8 -6.84 26.96 2.18
CA LEU A 8 -6.65 25.66 1.55
C LEU A 8 -6.92 24.60 2.61
N SER A 9 -8.07 23.96 2.45
CA SER A 9 -8.56 22.86 3.24
C SER A 9 -7.58 21.69 3.15
N ALA A 10 -6.72 21.53 4.16
CA ALA A 10 -5.90 20.35 4.34
C ALA A 10 -6.65 19.38 5.26
N CYS A 11 -7.64 18.68 4.69
CA CYS A 11 -8.25 17.52 5.35
C CYS A 11 -7.25 16.36 5.25
N LEU A 12 -6.25 16.36 6.13
CA LEU A 12 -5.41 15.20 6.42
C LEU A 12 -6.26 14.20 7.21
N MET A 13 -7.06 13.39 6.51
CA MET A 13 -7.49 12.11 7.08
C MET A 13 -6.27 11.20 7.11
N ALA A 14 -5.62 11.17 8.27
CA ALA A 14 -4.80 10.03 8.63
C ALA A 14 -5.71 8.80 8.68
N LEU A 15 -5.72 8.03 7.60
CA LEU A 15 -6.22 6.66 7.64
C LEU A 15 -5.22 5.85 8.48
N SER A 16 -5.47 5.81 9.79
CA SER A 16 -4.94 4.76 10.64
C SER A 16 -5.58 3.46 10.18
N PHE A 17 -4.89 2.72 9.31
CA PHE A 17 -5.22 1.32 9.09
C PHE A 17 -4.91 0.60 10.40
N ALA A 18 -5.95 0.38 11.20
CA ALA A 18 -5.91 -0.67 12.21
C ALA A 18 -5.79 -1.98 11.44
N SER A 19 -4.57 -2.54 11.42
CA SER A 19 -4.30 -3.88 10.91
C SER A 19 -5.08 -4.87 11.74
N THR A 20 -6.31 -5.16 11.32
CA THR A 20 -7.04 -6.32 11.81
C THR A 20 -6.33 -7.52 11.21
N ALA A 21 -5.60 -8.24 12.07
CA ALA A 21 -5.08 -9.56 11.74
C ALA A 21 -6.28 -10.50 11.63
N GLN A 22 -6.96 -10.44 10.48
CA GLN A 22 -8.04 -11.36 10.14
C GLN A 22 -7.41 -12.73 9.96
N ALA A 23 -7.94 -13.73 10.67
CA ALA A 23 -7.54 -15.12 10.55
C ALA A 23 -7.45 -15.51 9.06
N ALA A 24 -6.40 -16.23 8.70
CA ALA A 24 -6.24 -16.79 7.36
C ALA A 24 -7.36 -17.80 7.11
N ASN A 25 -8.51 -17.31 6.63
CA ASN A 25 -9.40 -18.10 5.81
C ASN A 25 -8.48 -18.65 4.72
N GLY A 26 -8.25 -19.96 4.66
CA GLY A 26 -7.26 -20.61 3.78
C GLY A 26 -7.50 -20.42 2.26
N LEU A 27 -8.29 -19.41 1.91
CA LEU A 27 -8.43 -18.83 0.60
C LEU A 27 -7.10 -18.20 0.17
N THR A 28 -6.75 -18.42 -1.09
CA THR A 28 -5.57 -17.88 -1.75
C THR A 28 -5.96 -17.19 -3.05
N GLY A 29 -5.03 -16.47 -3.66
CA GLY A 29 -5.21 -15.87 -4.99
C GLY A 29 -6.45 -14.96 -5.11
N CYS A 30 -7.19 -15.08 -6.21
CA CYS A 30 -8.36 -14.24 -6.49
C CYS A 30 -9.49 -14.43 -5.47
N ALA A 31 -9.67 -15.64 -4.91
CA ALA A 31 -10.69 -15.90 -3.91
C ALA A 31 -10.41 -15.15 -2.60
N ALA A 32 -9.14 -15.14 -2.16
CA ALA A 32 -8.72 -14.32 -1.02
C ALA A 32 -8.98 -12.83 -1.27
N LYS A 33 -8.59 -12.33 -2.45
CA LYS A 33 -8.76 -10.93 -2.85
C LYS A 33 -10.24 -10.50 -2.87
N GLN A 34 -11.13 -11.35 -3.38
CA GLN A 34 -12.57 -11.09 -3.35
C GLN A 34 -13.09 -11.00 -1.91
N HIS A 35 -12.72 -11.98 -1.08
CA HIS A 35 -13.15 -12.05 0.30
C HIS A 35 -12.70 -10.81 1.11
N GLU A 36 -11.48 -10.33 0.92
CA GLU A 36 -11.00 -9.10 1.56
C GLU A 36 -11.81 -7.86 1.17
N VAL A 37 -12.19 -7.72 -0.11
CA VAL A 37 -13.05 -6.62 -0.56
C VAL A 37 -14.45 -6.74 0.03
N GLU A 38 -15.01 -7.95 0.11
CA GLU A 38 -16.31 -8.20 0.75
C GLU A 38 -16.30 -7.82 2.24
N GLN A 39 -15.23 -8.16 2.98
CA GLN A 39 -15.04 -7.73 4.37
C GLN A 39 -14.92 -6.20 4.51
N GLN A 40 -14.23 -5.54 3.59
CA GLN A 40 -14.16 -4.08 3.57
C GLN A 40 -15.52 -3.43 3.27
N ILE A 41 -16.35 -4.04 2.41
CA ILE A 41 -17.71 -3.58 2.14
C ILE A 41 -18.56 -3.69 3.41
N GLU A 42 -18.51 -4.84 4.10
CA GLU A 42 -19.23 -5.04 5.37
C GLU A 42 -18.84 -3.98 6.41
N GLN A 43 -17.53 -3.73 6.55
CA GLN A 43 -17.04 -2.71 7.46
C GLN A 43 -17.49 -1.30 7.04
N ALA A 44 -17.41 -0.95 5.75
CA ALA A 44 -17.85 0.35 5.26
C ALA A 44 -19.37 0.56 5.44
N LYS A 45 -20.18 -0.50 5.28
CA LYS A 45 -21.62 -0.50 5.56
C LYS A 45 -21.90 -0.21 7.04
N LYS A 46 -21.17 -0.86 7.95
CA LYS A 46 -21.31 -0.64 9.40
C LYS A 46 -21.08 0.81 9.82
N TYR A 47 -20.15 1.51 9.17
CA TYR A 47 -19.83 2.92 9.45
C TYR A 47 -20.62 3.92 8.58
N GLY A 48 -21.59 3.46 7.77
CA GLY A 48 -22.42 4.34 6.94
C GLY A 48 -21.67 5.06 5.82
N ASN A 49 -20.52 4.53 5.37
CA ASN A 49 -19.69 5.17 4.34
C ASN A 49 -20.12 4.73 2.93
N SER A 50 -21.24 5.28 2.46
CA SER A 50 -21.87 4.90 1.18
C SER A 50 -20.96 5.07 -0.04
N ASN A 51 -20.17 6.14 -0.10
CA ASN A 51 -19.23 6.37 -1.20
C ASN A 51 -18.14 5.28 -1.26
N ARG A 52 -17.60 4.90 -0.10
CA ARG A 52 -16.62 3.81 -0.01
C ARG A 52 -17.25 2.48 -0.42
N VAL A 53 -18.48 2.21 0.02
CA VAL A 53 -19.22 0.99 -0.38
C VAL A 53 -19.34 0.92 -1.90
N ALA A 54 -19.80 1.99 -2.57
CA ALA A 54 -19.97 1.99 -4.02
C ALA A 54 -18.64 1.74 -4.78
N GLY A 55 -17.55 2.35 -4.31
CA GLY A 55 -16.22 2.10 -4.88
C GLY A 55 -15.75 0.66 -4.69
N LEU A 56 -15.95 0.09 -3.50
CA LEU A 56 -15.58 -1.30 -3.21
C LEU A 56 -16.46 -2.31 -3.95
N GLU A 57 -17.75 -2.05 -4.14
CA GLU A 57 -18.66 -2.89 -4.93
C GLU A 57 -18.25 -2.89 -6.41
N THR A 58 -17.80 -1.75 -6.93
CA THR A 58 -17.20 -1.66 -8.28
C THR A 58 -15.92 -2.50 -8.35
N ALA A 59 -15.00 -2.35 -7.40
CA ALA A 59 -13.77 -3.13 -7.36
C ALA A 59 -14.04 -4.65 -7.25
N LEU A 60 -15.03 -5.05 -6.44
CA LEU A 60 -15.44 -6.45 -6.31
C LEU A 60 -15.95 -7.01 -7.64
N LYS A 61 -16.75 -6.24 -8.38
CA LYS A 61 -17.22 -6.62 -9.71
C LYS A 61 -16.04 -6.81 -10.67
N GLU A 62 -15.10 -5.87 -10.73
CA GLU A 62 -13.92 -5.99 -11.59
C GLU A 62 -13.06 -7.22 -11.23
N ILE A 63 -12.93 -7.54 -9.94
CA ILE A 63 -12.23 -8.76 -9.52
C ILE A 63 -13.00 -10.01 -9.98
N LYS A 64 -14.33 -10.03 -9.86
CA LYS A 64 -15.16 -11.16 -10.31
C LYS A 64 -15.10 -11.35 -11.83
N ASP A 65 -14.98 -10.28 -12.59
CA ASP A 65 -14.99 -10.32 -14.05
C ASP A 65 -13.60 -10.57 -14.66
N HIS A 66 -12.52 -10.15 -14.00
CA HIS A 66 -11.18 -10.08 -14.61
C HIS A 66 -10.04 -10.72 -13.81
N CYS A 67 -10.25 -11.08 -12.55
CA CYS A 67 -9.19 -11.72 -11.77
C CYS A 67 -9.01 -13.18 -12.18
N THR A 68 -7.77 -13.54 -12.50
CA THR A 68 -7.34 -14.94 -12.59
C THR A 68 -6.09 -15.11 -11.73
N ASP A 69 -5.87 -16.28 -11.15
CA ASP A 69 -4.69 -16.49 -10.30
C ASP A 69 -3.38 -16.30 -11.09
N ALA A 70 -3.39 -16.62 -12.39
CA ALA A 70 -2.25 -16.39 -13.27
C ALA A 70 -1.96 -14.89 -13.44
N THR A 71 -2.97 -14.07 -13.75
CA THR A 71 -2.78 -12.62 -13.90
C THR A 71 -2.42 -11.96 -12.58
N LEU A 72 -2.99 -12.43 -11.46
CA LEU A 72 -2.67 -11.95 -10.13
C LEU A 72 -1.22 -12.27 -9.72
N LYS A 73 -0.74 -13.47 -10.04
CA LYS A 73 0.66 -13.85 -9.80
C LYS A 73 1.63 -12.94 -10.57
N VAL A 74 1.36 -12.69 -11.85
CA VAL A 74 2.19 -11.79 -12.67
C VAL A 74 2.20 -10.37 -12.08
N GLN A 75 1.05 -9.84 -11.66
CA GLN A 75 0.97 -8.53 -11.01
C GLN A 75 1.82 -8.45 -9.74
N ARG A 76 1.78 -9.50 -8.90
CA ARG A 76 2.58 -9.56 -7.67
C ARG A 76 4.08 -9.73 -7.94
N GLU A 77 4.46 -10.50 -8.96
CA GLU A 77 5.86 -10.60 -9.39
C GLU A 77 6.40 -9.26 -9.89
N GLN A 78 5.58 -8.50 -10.61
CA GLN A 78 5.91 -7.13 -11.03
C GLN A 78 6.09 -6.19 -9.83
N ASP A 79 5.18 -6.21 -8.86
CA ASP A 79 5.31 -5.39 -7.64
C ASP A 79 6.59 -5.74 -6.87
N VAL A 80 6.91 -7.02 -6.69
CA VAL A 80 8.19 -7.44 -6.08
C VAL A 80 9.39 -6.91 -6.86
N ALA A 81 9.36 -6.94 -8.19
CA ALA A 81 10.44 -6.39 -9.01
C ALA A 81 10.58 -4.87 -8.83
N GLU A 82 9.47 -4.13 -8.79
CA GLU A 82 9.45 -2.69 -8.53
C GLU A 82 9.99 -2.36 -7.12
N LYS A 83 9.59 -3.11 -6.09
CA LYS A 83 10.12 -2.93 -4.72
C LYS A 83 11.62 -3.23 -4.64
N LYS A 84 12.11 -4.25 -5.34
CA LYS A 84 13.56 -4.55 -5.43
C LYS A 84 14.32 -3.40 -6.08
N ALA A 85 13.79 -2.82 -7.15
CA ALA A 85 14.38 -1.64 -7.79
C ALA A 85 14.41 -0.43 -6.84
N LYS A 86 13.31 -0.19 -6.10
CA LYS A 86 13.24 0.88 -5.08
C LYS A 86 14.26 0.68 -3.97
N VAL A 87 14.46 -0.54 -3.48
CA VAL A 87 15.51 -0.85 -2.49
C VAL A 87 16.90 -0.52 -3.04
N ALA A 88 17.19 -0.89 -4.29
CA ALA A 88 18.46 -0.57 -4.93
C ALA A 88 18.68 0.95 -5.04
N GLU A 89 17.67 1.71 -5.47
CA GLU A 89 17.70 3.17 -5.51
C GLU A 89 17.99 3.77 -4.12
N ARG A 90 17.27 3.34 -3.07
CA ARG A 90 17.47 3.86 -1.71
C ARG A 90 18.84 3.52 -1.11
N ARG A 91 19.41 2.37 -1.46
CA ARG A 91 20.79 2.02 -1.10
C ARG A 91 21.79 2.98 -1.74
N GLN A 92 21.62 3.30 -3.02
CA GLN A 92 22.48 4.26 -3.70
C GLN A 92 22.36 5.65 -3.07
N GLU A 93 21.14 6.14 -2.84
CA GLU A 93 20.93 7.45 -2.20
C GLU A 93 21.56 7.55 -0.79
N LEU A 94 21.56 6.44 -0.04
CA LEU A 94 22.20 6.37 1.26
C LEU A 94 23.73 6.44 1.13
N GLN A 95 24.32 5.72 0.17
CA GLN A 95 25.76 5.77 -0.10
C GLN A 95 26.21 7.19 -0.50
N GLU A 96 25.44 7.88 -1.34
CA GLU A 96 25.71 9.27 -1.71
C GLU A 96 25.65 10.20 -0.48
N ALA A 97 24.66 10.02 0.40
CA ALA A 97 24.56 10.80 1.63
C ALA A 97 25.71 10.52 2.62
N GLN A 98 26.21 9.27 2.65
CA GLN A 98 27.38 8.87 3.44
C GLN A 98 28.66 9.52 2.90
N ALA A 99 28.84 9.54 1.58
CA ALA A 99 29.99 10.19 0.94
C ALA A 99 29.99 11.72 1.17
N ASP A 100 28.81 12.34 1.19
CA ASP A 100 28.64 13.77 1.50
C ASP A 100 28.88 14.13 2.98
N GLY A 101 28.93 13.15 3.88
CA GLY A 101 29.16 13.36 5.33
C GLY A 101 28.04 14.08 6.09
N ARG A 102 26.84 14.21 5.51
CA ARG A 102 25.71 14.93 6.13
C ARG A 102 24.85 14.01 7.00
N SER A 103 25.11 14.00 8.30
CA SER A 103 24.48 13.09 9.28
C SER A 103 22.95 13.13 9.28
N ASP A 104 22.35 14.32 9.11
CA ASP A 104 20.90 14.51 9.00
C ASP A 104 20.32 13.81 7.75
N LYS A 105 21.03 13.91 6.62
CA LYS A 105 20.63 13.24 5.37
C LYS A 105 20.82 11.74 5.46
N ILE A 106 21.92 11.27 6.07
CA ILE A 106 22.17 9.85 6.27
C ILE A 106 21.02 9.22 7.06
N ALA A 107 20.62 9.81 8.19
CA ALA A 107 19.51 9.29 8.99
C ALA A 107 18.20 9.24 8.20
N LYS A 108 17.89 10.29 7.42
CA LYS A 108 16.70 10.33 6.57
C LYS A 108 16.72 9.27 5.45
N LYS A 109 17.88 9.04 4.82
CA LYS A 109 18.04 8.05 3.75
C LYS A 109 18.00 6.62 4.30
N GLN A 110 18.57 6.38 5.48
CA GLN A 110 18.47 5.08 6.16
C GLN A 110 17.01 4.73 6.44
N LYS A 111 16.24 5.67 7.02
CA LYS A 111 14.81 5.44 7.27
C LYS A 111 14.04 5.07 5.99
N LYS A 112 14.30 5.75 4.88
CA LYS A 112 13.67 5.44 3.58
C LYS A 112 14.09 4.07 3.03
N LEU A 113 15.32 3.65 3.28
CA LEU A 113 15.78 2.32 2.93
C LEU A 113 15.04 1.27 3.76
N ASP A 114 14.90 1.49 5.06
CA ASP A 114 14.17 0.58 5.96
C ASP A 114 12.69 0.47 5.54
N GLU A 115 12.04 1.59 5.25
CA GLU A 115 10.67 1.63 4.69
C GLU A 115 10.57 0.82 3.38
N ALA A 116 11.53 0.97 2.45
CA ALA A 116 11.52 0.22 1.20
C ALA A 116 11.78 -1.29 1.39
N LEU A 117 12.56 -1.67 2.40
CA LEU A 117 12.80 -3.08 2.75
C LEU A 117 11.55 -3.74 3.34
N GLU A 118 10.80 -3.02 4.20
CA GLU A 118 9.52 -3.52 4.70
C GLU A 118 8.48 -3.63 3.59
N GLU A 119 8.36 -2.63 2.71
CA GLU A 119 7.49 -2.71 1.52
C GLU A 119 7.84 -3.91 0.62
N LEU A 120 9.14 -4.19 0.42
CA LEU A 120 9.57 -5.36 -0.34
C LEU A 120 9.15 -6.67 0.33
N LYS A 121 9.32 -6.77 1.65
CA LYS A 121 8.94 -7.95 2.42
C LYS A 121 7.43 -8.20 2.38
N GLU A 122 6.62 -7.13 2.44
CA GLU A 122 5.17 -7.22 2.27
C GLU A 122 4.81 -7.72 0.86
N ALA A 123 5.43 -7.19 -0.19
CA ALA A 123 5.22 -7.65 -1.56
C ALA A 123 5.63 -9.12 -1.77
N GLU A 124 6.75 -9.55 -1.17
CA GLU A 124 7.20 -10.95 -1.22
C GLU A 124 6.26 -11.89 -0.45
N ALA A 125 5.68 -11.45 0.66
CA ALA A 125 4.66 -12.21 1.37
C ALA A 125 3.36 -12.32 0.55
N GLU A 126 2.93 -11.22 -0.07
CA GLU A 126 1.72 -11.19 -0.89
C GLU A 126 1.85 -12.04 -2.17
N LEU A 127 3.05 -12.15 -2.73
CA LEU A 127 3.34 -13.07 -3.85
C LEU A 127 3.04 -14.54 -3.50
N LEU A 128 3.15 -14.92 -2.23
CA LEU A 128 2.95 -16.29 -1.75
C LEU A 128 1.52 -16.59 -1.31
N ARG A 129 0.64 -15.58 -1.31
CA ARG A 129 -0.72 -15.64 -0.79
C ARG A 129 -1.75 -16.08 -1.83
#